data_AF-A0A846V0J9-F1
#
_entry.id   AF-A0A846V0J9-F1
#
_cell.length_a   1.000
_cell.length_b   1.000
_cell.length_c   1.000
_cell.angle_alpha   90.00
_cell.angle_beta   90.00
_cell.angle_gamma   90.00
#
_symmetry.space_group_name_H-M   'P 1'
#
loop_
_entity.id
_entity.type
_entity.pdbx_description
1 polymer ?
#
loop_
_entity_poly.entity_id
_entity_poly.type
_entity_poly.pdbx_seq_one_letter_code
_entity_poly.pdbx_strand_id
1 'polypeptide(L)'
;MVAVVIFSIGVLGMVALQAAAIKLSGDAKYRSDAAMATEQVIAQMWASDPAALAANFRSPEGAAYKTWKDTVTRLTAQSGLPGAGGKPPTIEVNADNIVTVTVYWQAPGDPAYHRYVSTTHVAR
;
A
#
# COMPACT_ATOMS: atom_id res chain seq x y z
N MET A 1 3.99 34.93 -36.41
CA MET A 1 4.24 34.99 -34.95
C MET A 1 3.09 34.43 -34.11
N VAL A 2 1.81 34.62 -34.48
CA VAL A 2 0.65 34.04 -33.77
C VAL A 2 0.62 32.50 -33.76
N ALA A 3 1.07 31.85 -34.85
CA ALA A 3 1.10 30.39 -34.95
C ALA A 3 1.97 29.71 -33.88
N VAL A 4 3.08 30.33 -33.47
CA VAL A 4 4.00 29.76 -32.46
C VAL A 4 3.39 29.79 -31.05
N VAL A 5 2.54 30.78 -30.76
CA VAL A 5 1.87 30.92 -29.46
C VAL A 5 0.77 29.86 -29.32
N ILE A 6 -0.06 29.69 -30.34
CA ILE A 6 -1.13 28.68 -30.35
C ILE A 6 -0.53 27.27 -30.26
N PHE A 7 0.55 27.01 -31.01
CA PHE A 7 1.26 25.74 -30.94
C PHE A 7 1.84 25.47 -29.54
N SER A 8 2.46 26.48 -28.92
CA SER A 8 3.01 26.37 -27.56
C SER A 8 1.93 26.07 -26.50
N ILE A 9 0.74 26.66 -26.61
CA ILE A 9 -0.39 26.38 -25.71
C ILE A 9 -0.88 24.93 -25.89
N GLY A 10 -0.97 24.45 -27.13
CA GLY A 10 -1.36 23.07 -27.42
C GLY A 10 -0.39 22.03 -26.84
N VAL A 11 0.93 22.28 -26.96
CA VAL A 11 1.96 21.39 -26.37
C VAL A 11 1.90 21.40 -24.85
N LEU A 12 1.72 22.56 -24.22
CA LEU A 12 1.58 22.65 -22.76
C LEU A 12 0.35 21.86 -22.26
N GLY A 13 -0.77 21.95 -22.98
CA GLY A 13 -1.98 21.18 -22.67
C GLY A 13 -1.75 19.66 -22.74
N MET A 14 -1.02 19.18 -23.75
CA MET A 14 -0.68 17.76 -23.86
C MET A 14 0.26 17.29 -22.74
N VAL A 15 1.29 18.07 -22.40
CA VAL A 15 2.22 17.73 -21.31
C VAL A 15 1.49 17.69 -19.97
N ALA A 16 0.51 18.58 -19.74
CA ALA A 16 -0.31 18.55 -18.54
C ALA A 16 -1.15 17.26 -18.44
N LEU A 17 -1.77 16.82 -19.54
CA LEU A 17 -2.48 15.54 -19.58
C LEU A 17 -1.54 14.35 -19.36
N GLN A 18 -0.35 14.35 -19.98
CA GLN A 18 0.66 13.30 -19.80
C GLN A 18 1.09 13.22 -18.33
N ALA A 19 1.34 14.36 -17.69
CA ALA A 19 1.68 14.41 -16.26
C ALA A 19 0.54 13.85 -15.38
N ALA A 20 -0.72 14.19 -15.68
CA ALA A 20 -1.87 13.66 -14.96
C ALA A 20 -2.01 12.13 -15.12
N ALA A 21 -1.81 11.62 -16.34
CA ALA A 21 -1.87 10.19 -16.62
C ALA A 21 -0.78 9.40 -15.88
N ILE A 22 0.44 9.95 -15.79
CA ILE A 22 1.54 9.35 -15.03
C ILE A 22 1.19 9.28 -13.54
N LYS A 23 0.64 10.36 -12.96
CA LYS A 23 0.23 10.38 -11.55
C LYS A 23 -0.83 9.32 -11.27
N LEU A 24 -1.88 9.25 -12.09
CA LEU A 24 -2.95 8.26 -11.93
C LEU A 24 -2.41 6.82 -12.03
N SER A 25 -1.45 6.59 -12.92
CA SER A 25 -0.80 5.29 -13.07
C SER A 25 0.07 4.94 -11.85
N GLY A 26 0.76 5.92 -11.27
CA GLY A 26 1.50 5.78 -10.01
C GLY A 26 0.58 5.42 -8.84
N ASP A 27 -0.53 6.13 -8.68
CA ASP A 27 -1.51 5.87 -7.62
C ASP A 27 -2.18 4.49 -7.74
N ALA A 28 -2.43 4.04 -8.98
CA ALA A 28 -2.91 2.69 -9.24
C ALA A 28 -1.84 1.66 -8.84
N LYS A 29 -0.57 1.91 -9.18
CA LYS A 29 0.55 1.04 -8.82
C LYS A 29 0.71 0.91 -7.30
N TYR A 30 0.67 2.00 -6.55
CA TYR A 30 0.80 1.96 -5.09
C TYR A 30 -0.32 1.15 -4.43
N ARG A 31 -1.56 1.27 -4.95
CA ARG A 31 -2.69 0.45 -4.49
C ARG A 31 -2.49 -1.04 -4.79
N SER A 32 -2.02 -1.37 -5.98
CA SER A 32 -1.70 -2.76 -6.34
C SER A 32 -0.56 -3.34 -5.49
N ASP A 33 0.50 -2.58 -5.25
CA ASP A 33 1.63 -3.01 -4.42
C ASP A 33 1.19 -3.21 -2.95
N ALA A 34 0.30 -2.35 -2.43
CA ALA A 34 -0.30 -2.49 -1.10
C ALA A 34 -1.21 -3.72 -1.00
N ALA A 35 -2.03 -3.96 -2.02
CA ALA A 35 -2.91 -5.13 -2.11
C ALA A 35 -2.08 -6.41 -2.13
N MET A 36 -1.05 -6.48 -2.98
CA MET A 36 -0.15 -7.64 -3.06
C MET A 36 0.55 -7.92 -1.73
N ALA A 37 1.08 -6.89 -1.06
CA ALA A 37 1.71 -7.07 0.25
C ALA A 37 0.73 -7.56 1.33
N THR A 38 -0.54 -7.15 1.24
CA THR A 38 -1.63 -7.59 2.12
C THR A 38 -2.02 -9.04 1.83
N GLU A 39 -2.17 -9.41 0.56
CA GLU A 39 -2.50 -10.78 0.14
C GLU A 39 -1.41 -11.77 0.52
N GLN A 40 -0.14 -11.40 0.39
CA GLN A 40 0.99 -12.23 0.80
C GLN A 40 0.93 -12.60 2.30
N VAL A 41 0.64 -11.63 3.18
CA VAL A 41 0.53 -11.92 4.62
C VAL A 41 -0.74 -12.70 4.96
N ILE A 42 -1.86 -12.42 4.27
CA ILE A 42 -3.09 -13.20 4.42
C ILE A 42 -2.88 -14.67 4.00
N ALA A 43 -2.18 -14.92 2.89
CA ALA A 43 -1.84 -16.28 2.48
C ALA A 43 -0.94 -16.99 3.51
N GLN A 44 0.02 -16.27 4.09
CA GLN A 44 0.88 -16.80 5.16
C GLN A 44 0.08 -17.12 6.43
N MET A 45 -0.93 -16.30 6.75
CA MET A 45 -1.87 -16.55 7.85
C MET A 45 -2.70 -17.81 7.63
N TRP A 46 -3.20 -18.03 6.42
CA TRP A 46 -3.98 -19.23 6.06
C TRP A 46 -3.13 -20.51 6.12
N ALA A 47 -1.82 -20.41 5.87
CA ALA A 47 -0.88 -21.51 6.02
C ALA A 47 -0.44 -21.75 7.49
N SER A 48 -0.73 -20.81 8.39
CA SER A 48 -0.34 -20.87 9.80
C SER A 48 -1.45 -21.45 10.67
N ASP A 49 -1.12 -21.84 11.91
CA ASP A 49 -2.11 -22.32 12.87
C ASP A 49 -3.04 -21.17 13.33
N PRO A 50 -4.38 -21.29 13.14
CA PRO A 50 -5.34 -20.28 13.58
C PRO A 50 -5.25 -19.98 15.09
N ALA A 51 -4.89 -20.96 15.92
CA ALA A 51 -4.77 -20.78 17.36
C ALA A 51 -3.58 -19.86 17.73
N ALA A 52 -2.56 -19.80 16.88
CA ALA A 52 -1.36 -18.98 17.08
C ALA A 52 -1.39 -17.68 16.26
N LEU A 53 -2.49 -17.39 15.56
CA LEU A 53 -2.59 -16.29 14.62
C LEU A 53 -2.44 -14.92 15.29
N ALA A 54 -3.17 -14.72 16.39
CA ALA A 54 -3.11 -13.49 17.18
C ALA A 54 -1.72 -13.28 17.81
N ALA A 55 -1.05 -14.35 18.25
CA ALA A 55 0.28 -14.25 18.85
C ALA A 55 1.37 -13.90 17.81
N ASN A 56 1.26 -14.43 16.59
CA ASN A 56 2.31 -14.30 15.58
C ASN A 56 2.13 -13.10 14.63
N PHE A 57 0.89 -12.74 14.30
CA PHE A 57 0.60 -11.75 13.25
C PHE A 57 -0.01 -10.44 13.77
N ARG A 58 -0.44 -10.36 15.04
CA ARG A 58 -1.00 -9.11 15.57
C ARG A 58 0.08 -8.05 15.76
N SER A 59 -0.21 -6.83 15.35
CA SER A 59 0.64 -5.66 15.62
C SER A 59 0.53 -5.23 17.09
N PRO A 60 1.61 -4.72 17.73
CA PRO A 60 2.97 -4.53 17.19
C PRO A 60 3.94 -5.68 17.48
N GLU A 61 3.52 -6.68 18.26
CA GLU A 61 4.45 -7.61 18.90
C GLU A 61 4.75 -8.88 18.10
N GLY A 62 3.83 -9.28 17.21
CA GLY A 62 3.91 -10.53 16.46
C GLY A 62 5.20 -10.67 15.67
N ALA A 63 5.85 -11.83 15.78
CA ALA A 63 7.12 -12.10 15.10
C ALA A 63 6.95 -12.06 13.58
N ALA A 64 5.91 -12.71 13.05
CA ALA A 64 5.60 -12.69 11.62
C ALA A 64 5.17 -11.30 11.15
N TYR A 65 4.45 -10.54 11.99
CA TYR A 65 4.14 -9.14 11.72
C TYR A 65 5.40 -8.28 11.55
N LYS A 66 6.41 -8.43 12.41
CA LYS A 66 7.66 -7.66 12.31
C LYS A 66 8.37 -7.90 10.98
N THR A 67 8.50 -9.17 10.57
CA THR A 67 9.09 -9.54 9.28
C THR A 67 8.31 -8.98 8.08
N TRP A 68 6.97 -9.03 8.15
CA TRP A 68 6.12 -8.45 7.12
C TRP A 68 6.21 -6.92 7.08
N LYS A 69 6.17 -6.26 8.24
CA LYS A 69 6.33 -4.80 8.38
C LYS A 69 7.65 -4.33 7.77
N ASP A 70 8.74 -5.07 7.98
CA ASP A 70 10.05 -4.75 7.39
C ASP A 70 10.03 -4.93 5.86
N THR A 71 9.28 -5.92 5.36
CA THR A 71 9.05 -6.10 3.92
C THR A 71 8.27 -4.94 3.32
N VAL A 72 7.18 -4.51 3.96
CA VAL A 72 6.41 -3.32 3.56
C VAL A 72 7.28 -2.05 3.63
N THR A 73 8.13 -1.93 4.64
CA THR A 73 9.05 -0.80 4.76
C THR A 73 10.11 -0.83 3.66
N ARG A 74 10.63 -2.00 3.26
CA ARG A 74 11.54 -2.08 2.10
C ARG A 74 10.89 -1.65 0.79
N LEU A 75 9.58 -1.84 0.63
CA LEU A 75 8.86 -1.33 -0.54
C LEU A 75 8.89 0.20 -0.63
N THR A 76 9.13 0.93 0.47
CA THR A 76 9.35 2.39 0.42
C THR A 76 10.64 2.74 -0.31
N ALA A 77 11.70 1.97 -0.07
CA ALA A 77 13.01 2.17 -0.70
C ALA A 77 13.01 1.76 -2.18
N GLN A 78 12.09 0.89 -2.58
CA GLN A 78 11.95 0.38 -3.95
C GLN A 78 10.89 1.11 -4.77
N SER A 79 10.42 2.27 -4.32
CA SER A 79 9.34 3.06 -4.97
C SER A 79 7.99 2.34 -5.08
N GLY A 80 7.76 1.27 -4.31
CA GLY A 80 6.49 0.52 -4.29
C GLY A 80 5.45 1.10 -3.34
N LEU A 81 5.87 1.54 -2.15
CA LEU A 81 4.98 2.16 -1.15
C LEU A 81 5.67 3.36 -0.50
N PRO A 82 5.67 4.55 -1.13
CA PRO A 82 6.33 5.72 -0.58
C PRO A 82 5.74 6.11 0.79
N GLY A 83 6.56 6.59 1.72
CA GLY A 83 6.12 7.07 3.03
C GLY A 83 5.67 6.02 4.05
N ALA A 84 5.52 4.73 3.70
CA ALA A 84 5.08 3.68 4.63
C ALA A 84 5.98 3.51 5.87
N GLY A 85 7.24 3.95 5.84
CA GLY A 85 8.12 3.98 7.01
C GLY A 85 7.70 4.99 8.09
N GLY A 86 6.99 6.06 7.71
CA GLY A 86 6.48 7.08 8.65
C GLY A 86 5.19 6.68 9.36
N LYS A 87 4.46 5.70 8.81
CA LYS A 87 3.24 5.14 9.41
C LYS A 87 3.22 3.63 9.17
N PRO A 88 3.63 2.81 10.17
CA PRO A 88 3.76 1.38 9.98
C PRO A 88 2.40 0.75 9.64
N PRO A 89 2.38 -0.28 8.80
CA PRO A 89 1.16 -1.03 8.55
C PRO A 89 0.68 -1.74 9.82
N THR A 90 -0.60 -2.05 9.92
CA THR A 90 -1.19 -2.70 11.10
C THR A 90 -1.90 -3.99 10.72
N ILE A 91 -1.90 -4.93 11.65
CA ILE A 91 -2.65 -6.17 11.56
C ILE A 91 -3.38 -6.33 12.88
N GLU A 92 -4.70 -6.36 12.80
CA GLU A 92 -5.61 -6.61 13.92
C GLU A 92 -6.21 -8.00 13.75
N VAL A 93 -6.21 -8.79 14.81
CA VAL A 93 -6.85 -10.10 14.85
C VAL A 93 -7.91 -10.04 15.93
N ASN A 94 -9.17 -10.11 15.53
CA ASN A 94 -10.34 -10.04 16.40
C ASN A 94 -10.73 -11.43 16.92
N ALA A 95 -11.77 -11.46 17.78
CA ALA A 95 -12.48 -12.70 18.08
C ALA A 95 -12.96 -13.35 16.77
N ASP A 96 -13.09 -14.68 16.78
CA ASP A 96 -13.46 -15.48 15.60
C ASP A 96 -12.44 -15.46 14.44
N ASN A 97 -11.15 -15.21 14.72
CA ASN A 97 -10.08 -15.22 13.68
C ASN A 97 -10.34 -14.28 12.50
N ILE A 98 -11.07 -13.19 12.72
CA ILE A 98 -11.24 -12.12 11.74
C ILE A 98 -9.98 -11.27 11.76
N VAL A 99 -9.25 -11.26 10.65
CA VAL A 99 -8.03 -10.48 10.48
C VAL A 99 -8.31 -9.24 9.65
N THR A 100 -7.94 -8.08 10.17
CA THR A 100 -7.95 -6.82 9.43
C THR A 100 -6.52 -6.33 9.23
N VAL A 101 -6.09 -6.29 7.97
CA VAL A 101 -4.77 -5.80 7.56
C VAL A 101 -4.94 -4.41 6.98
N THR A 102 -4.16 -3.46 7.50
CA THR A 102 -4.12 -2.08 6.98
C THR A 102 -2.70 -1.71 6.56
N VAL A 103 -2.55 -1.27 5.31
CA VAL A 103 -1.30 -0.78 4.75
C VAL A 103 -1.43 0.71 4.46
N TYR A 104 -0.40 1.50 4.79
CA TYR A 104 -0.37 2.94 4.56
C TYR A 104 0.72 3.31 3.56
N TRP A 105 0.47 4.34 2.75
CA TRP A 105 1.49 4.99 1.91
C TRP A 105 1.16 6.48 1.77
N GLN A 106 2.14 7.29 1.42
CA GLN A 106 2.01 8.70 1.12
C GLN A 106 2.83 8.99 -0.12
N ALA A 107 2.17 9.34 -1.24
CA ALA A 107 2.90 9.66 -2.45
C ALA A 107 3.65 11.00 -2.30
N PRO A 108 4.75 11.22 -3.03
CA PRO A 108 5.45 12.50 -3.02
C PRO A 108 4.53 13.65 -3.44
N GLY A 109 4.28 14.58 -2.51
CA GLY A 109 3.38 15.72 -2.74
C GLY A 109 1.96 15.55 -2.21
N ASP A 110 1.61 14.39 -1.64
CA ASP A 110 0.33 14.23 -0.96
C ASP A 110 0.34 14.83 0.45
N PRO A 111 -0.71 15.57 0.85
CA PRO A 111 -0.80 16.18 2.17
C PRO A 111 -1.12 15.18 3.28
N ALA A 112 -1.59 13.97 2.95
CA ALA A 112 -2.03 12.95 3.90
C ALA A 112 -1.64 11.53 3.45
N TYR A 113 -1.65 10.60 4.41
CA TYR A 113 -1.45 9.18 4.15
C TYR A 113 -2.72 8.56 3.54
N HIS A 114 -2.53 7.80 2.49
CA HIS A 114 -3.52 6.85 1.98
C HIS A 114 -3.48 5.56 2.79
N ARG A 115 -4.58 4.80 2.73
CA ARG A 115 -4.66 3.48 3.34
C ARG A 115 -5.36 2.48 2.43
N TYR A 116 -4.90 1.24 2.49
CA TYR A 116 -5.56 0.07 1.93
C TYR A 116 -5.92 -0.84 3.10
N VAL A 117 -7.16 -1.30 3.16
CA VAL A 117 -7.68 -2.13 4.24
C VAL A 117 -8.29 -3.39 3.63
N SER A 118 -7.91 -4.55 4.14
CA SER A 118 -8.53 -5.83 3.80
C SER A 118 -8.90 -6.58 5.06
N THR A 119 -10.12 -7.08 5.12
CA THR A 119 -10.63 -7.89 6.23
C THR A 119 -10.99 -9.27 5.71
N THR A 120 -10.49 -10.31 6.37
CA THR A 120 -10.71 -11.71 5.99
C THR A 120 -10.91 -12.58 7.22
N HIS A 121 -11.69 -13.64 7.07
CA HIS A 121 -11.87 -14.65 8.10
C HIS A 121 -10.90 -15.81 7.85
N VAL A 122 -10.08 -16.13 8.85
CA VAL A 122 -9.10 -17.22 8.76
C VAL A 122 -9.59 -18.39 9.62
N ALA A 123 -10.33 -19.31 8.99
CA ALA A 123 -10.75 -20.56 9.60
C ALA A 123 -10.25 -21.75 8.77
N ARG A 124 -9.97 -22.86 9.45
CA ARG A 124 -9.60 -24.13 8.82
C ARG A 124 -10.81 -25.05 8.70
#